data_AF-A0A972TFI7-F1
#
_entry.id   AF-A0A972TFI7-F1
#
_cell.length_a   1.000
_cell.length_b   1.000
_cell.length_c   1.000
_cell.angle_alpha   90.00
_cell.angle_beta   90.00
_cell.angle_gamma   90.00
#
_symmetry.space_group_name_H-M   'P 1'
#
loop_
_entity.id
_entity.type
_entity.pdbx_description
1 polymer ?
#
loop_
_entity_poly.entity_id
_entity_poly.type
_entity_poly.pdbx_seq_one_letter_code
_entity_poly.pdbx_strand_id
1 'polypeptide(L)'
;MNQETIKRDFKLFGHGENSVTFQLFSSMNKRQLRRFLSNADWASFNPNIKEAAIQEVHLFPCFGKAKGYGEPDIIILSSGRVIYVEVELAFLDKGKLPKQFVKQMKKFTLLANDICGSSKKRITKKFSEHYEFRGQQKLRSLYAKIKKEKRKPYFLVISNSIMKNVNASYLQKKLTHAGLIAKNFSLGWINFNKINKMKGLSKVIKTINFNLRD
;
A
#
# COMPACT_ATOMS: atom_id res chain seq x y z
N MET A 1 -23.18 13.36 27.67
CA MET A 1 -22.92 12.74 26.35
C MET A 1 -21.52 12.12 26.39
N ASN A 2 -21.40 10.85 26.74
CA ASN A 2 -20.12 10.16 26.84
C ASN A 2 -19.64 9.80 25.43
N GLN A 3 -18.63 10.52 24.93
CA GLN A 3 -17.86 10.08 23.78
C GLN A 3 -16.97 8.92 24.23
N GLU A 4 -17.50 7.70 24.14
CA GLU A 4 -16.66 6.50 24.13
C GLU A 4 -15.66 6.64 22.99
N THR A 5 -14.44 7.03 23.35
CA THR A 5 -13.29 6.97 22.47
C THR A 5 -13.00 5.48 22.31
N ILE A 6 -13.64 4.86 21.31
CA ILE A 6 -13.32 3.49 20.90
C ILE A 6 -11.85 3.50 20.50
N LYS A 7 -10.96 3.14 21.45
CA LYS A 7 -9.56 2.80 21.20
C LYS A 7 -9.60 1.59 20.27
N ARG A 8 -9.61 1.83 18.96
CA ARG A 8 -9.44 0.77 17.97
C ARG A 8 -8.00 0.27 18.12
N ASP A 9 -7.84 -0.86 18.79
CA ASP A 9 -6.58 -1.57 18.89
C ASP A 9 -5.96 -1.73 17.50
N PHE A 10 -4.65 -1.49 17.42
CA PHE A 10 -3.92 -1.71 16.18
C PHE A 10 -3.99 -3.18 15.81
N LYS A 11 -4.37 -3.51 14.58
CA LYS A 11 -4.35 -4.89 14.10
C LYS A 11 -3.49 -5.02 12.86
N LEU A 12 -2.54 -5.94 12.92
CA LEU A 12 -1.73 -6.37 11.78
C LEU A 12 -2.25 -7.74 11.32
N PHE A 13 -2.57 -7.85 10.03
CA PHE A 13 -3.01 -9.09 9.41
C PHE A 13 -1.97 -9.52 8.37
N GLY A 14 -1.36 -10.70 8.55
CA GLY A 14 -0.48 -11.33 7.55
C GLY A 14 -1.25 -12.31 6.68
N HIS A 15 -1.04 -12.27 5.37
CA HIS A 15 -1.70 -13.17 4.41
C HIS A 15 -0.75 -14.07 3.59
N GLY A 16 0.47 -14.35 4.08
CA GLY A 16 1.40 -15.30 3.43
C GLY A 16 2.84 -15.24 3.98
N GLU A 17 3.78 -15.81 3.23
CA GLU A 17 5.18 -16.06 3.63
C GLU A 17 6.10 -14.81 3.68
N ASN A 18 7.29 -15.04 4.24
CA ASN A 18 8.31 -14.13 4.76
C ASN A 18 8.94 -13.19 3.70
N SER A 19 8.18 -12.24 3.15
CA SER A 19 8.65 -11.24 2.19
C SER A 19 9.32 -10.03 2.86
N VAL A 20 10.06 -9.23 2.09
CA VAL A 20 10.63 -7.93 2.51
C VAL A 20 9.55 -7.01 3.10
N THR A 21 8.35 -7.01 2.52
CA THR A 21 7.19 -6.27 3.03
C THR A 21 6.70 -6.79 4.37
N PHE A 22 6.67 -8.11 4.54
CA PHE A 22 6.30 -8.74 5.80
C PHE A 22 7.31 -8.39 6.90
N GLN A 23 8.61 -8.53 6.65
CA GLN A 23 9.68 -8.20 7.60
C GLN A 23 9.63 -6.73 8.03
N LEU A 24 9.38 -5.83 7.06
CA LEU A 24 9.32 -4.40 7.33
C LEU A 24 8.12 -4.02 8.20
N PHE A 25 6.91 -4.47 7.87
CA PHE A 25 5.70 -3.99 8.53
C PHE A 25 5.31 -4.80 9.77
N SER A 26 5.74 -6.05 9.90
CA SER A 26 5.56 -6.84 11.13
C SER A 26 6.35 -6.30 12.32
N SER A 27 7.45 -5.60 12.05
CA SER A 27 8.29 -4.97 13.09
C SER A 27 7.85 -3.56 13.49
N MET A 28 6.85 -2.97 12.81
CA MET A 28 6.38 -1.62 13.08
C MET A 28 5.22 -1.59 14.07
N ASN A 29 5.37 -0.81 15.14
CA ASN A 29 4.25 -0.31 15.92
C ASN A 29 3.57 0.90 15.24
N LYS A 30 2.41 1.32 15.76
CA LYS A 30 1.66 2.49 15.24
C LYS A 30 2.51 3.76 15.11
N ARG A 31 3.37 4.04 16.08
CA ARG A 31 4.25 5.23 16.09
C ARG A 31 5.29 5.16 14.97
N GLN A 32 5.92 4.00 14.77
CA GLN A 32 6.86 3.76 13.67
C GLN A 32 6.15 3.86 12.32
N LEU A 33 4.95 3.26 12.19
CA LEU A 33 4.15 3.33 10.96
C LEU A 33 3.73 4.76 10.62
N ARG A 34 3.31 5.55 11.61
CA ARG A 34 3.04 6.98 11.42
C ARG A 34 4.28 7.70 10.89
N ARG A 35 5.45 7.51 11.53
CA ARG A 35 6.70 8.14 11.11
C ARG A 35 7.08 7.72 9.70
N PHE A 36 6.92 6.45 9.38
CA PHE A 36 7.16 5.92 8.04
C PHE A 36 6.30 6.66 7.00
N LEU A 37 4.99 6.78 7.22
CA LEU A 37 4.07 7.46 6.32
C LEU A 37 4.32 8.97 6.22
N SER A 38 4.72 9.63 7.33
CA SER A 38 5.02 11.07 7.33
C SER A 38 6.33 11.41 6.64
N ASN A 39 7.24 10.45 6.52
CA ASN A 39 8.52 10.60 5.83
C ASN A 39 8.48 10.18 4.37
N ALA A 40 7.35 9.66 3.86
CA ALA A 40 7.20 9.45 2.42
C ALA A 40 7.10 10.80 1.69
N ASP A 41 7.72 10.87 0.52
CA ASP A 41 7.68 12.02 -0.37
C ASP A 41 6.39 11.95 -1.20
N TRP A 42 5.41 12.78 -0.82
CA TRP A 42 4.09 12.83 -1.46
C TRP A 42 4.06 13.85 -2.58
N ALA A 43 3.64 13.43 -3.77
CA ALA A 43 3.68 14.22 -4.99
C ALA A 43 2.61 15.31 -5.10
N SER A 44 1.47 15.16 -4.43
CA SER A 44 0.38 16.15 -4.48
C SER A 44 -0.10 16.55 -3.10
N PHE A 45 -0.59 15.59 -2.31
CA PHE A 45 -1.10 15.89 -0.98
C PHE A 45 -0.67 14.82 0.01
N ASN A 46 -0.01 15.25 1.08
CA ASN A 46 0.34 14.36 2.18
C ASN A 46 -0.95 13.91 2.89
N PRO A 47 -1.15 12.60 3.16
CA PRO A 47 -2.32 12.13 3.88
C PRO A 47 -2.42 12.70 5.31
N ASN A 48 -1.32 13.13 5.94
CA ASN A 48 -1.27 13.65 7.32
C ASN A 48 -2.03 12.75 8.31
N ILE A 49 -1.62 11.49 8.39
CA ILE A 49 -2.26 10.48 9.23
C ILE A 49 -1.76 10.60 10.66
N LYS A 50 -2.69 10.86 11.59
CA LYS A 50 -2.41 10.80 13.03
C LYS A 50 -2.27 9.35 13.48
N GLU A 51 -1.44 9.11 14.51
CA GLU A 51 -1.18 7.77 15.03
C GLU A 51 -2.46 7.05 15.49
N ALA A 52 -3.31 7.76 16.24
CA ALA A 52 -4.60 7.26 16.72
C ALA A 52 -5.60 6.96 15.59
N ALA A 53 -5.39 7.54 14.40
CA ALA A 53 -6.26 7.31 13.25
C ALA A 53 -5.91 6.01 12.52
N ILE A 54 -4.73 5.42 12.74
CA ILE A 54 -4.35 4.14 12.13
C ILE A 54 -5.13 3.00 12.79
N GLN A 55 -5.78 2.18 11.98
CA GLN A 55 -6.69 1.14 12.44
C GLN A 55 -6.11 -0.25 12.16
N GLU A 56 -5.83 -0.54 10.90
CA GLU A 56 -5.45 -1.89 10.47
C GLU A 56 -4.37 -1.82 9.38
N VAL A 57 -3.50 -2.81 9.35
CA VAL A 57 -2.53 -3.05 8.26
C VAL A 57 -2.72 -4.48 7.79
N HIS A 58 -2.91 -4.64 6.48
CA HIS A 58 -3.11 -5.92 5.83
C HIS A 58 -1.96 -6.16 4.86
N LEU A 59 -1.19 -7.22 5.08
CA LEU A 59 -0.03 -7.59 4.27
C LEU A 59 -0.44 -8.71 3.31
N PHE A 60 -0.18 -8.53 2.01
CA PHE A 60 -0.53 -9.47 0.95
C PHE A 60 0.72 -9.96 0.21
N PRO A 61 1.66 -10.65 0.87
CA PRO A 61 2.86 -11.14 0.21
C PRO A 61 2.46 -12.14 -0.90
N CYS A 62 2.68 -11.73 -2.15
CA CYS A 62 2.49 -12.57 -3.35
C CYS A 62 1.07 -13.11 -3.60
N PHE A 63 0.02 -12.50 -3.05
CA PHE A 63 -1.34 -12.97 -3.31
C PHE A 63 -1.75 -12.70 -4.77
N GLY A 64 -1.85 -13.76 -5.57
CA GLY A 64 -2.41 -13.70 -6.93
C GLY A 64 -1.50 -13.18 -8.04
N LYS A 65 -0.18 -13.45 -8.00
CA LYS A 65 0.73 -13.16 -9.15
C LYS A 65 0.26 -13.81 -10.47
N ALA A 66 -0.51 -14.91 -10.40
CA ALA A 66 -1.02 -15.62 -11.57
C ALA A 66 -2.48 -15.29 -11.95
N LYS A 67 -3.36 -15.01 -10.98
CA LYS A 67 -4.81 -14.78 -11.22
C LYS A 67 -5.35 -13.74 -10.21
N GLY A 68 -6.21 -12.83 -10.64
CA GLY A 68 -6.84 -11.77 -9.81
C GLY A 68 -6.28 -10.36 -10.02
N TYR A 69 -6.74 -9.42 -9.18
CA TYR A 69 -6.36 -7.99 -9.24
C TYR A 69 -4.89 -7.72 -8.87
N GLY A 70 -3.97 -8.70 -8.78
CA GLY A 70 -2.55 -8.46 -8.47
C GLY A 70 -2.39 -7.47 -7.31
N GLU A 71 -2.80 -7.96 -6.14
CA GLU A 71 -3.13 -7.16 -4.97
C GLU A 71 -1.93 -6.33 -4.50
N PRO A 72 -2.18 -5.16 -3.88
CA PRO A 72 -1.11 -4.37 -3.29
C PRO A 72 -0.40 -5.18 -2.23
N ASP A 73 0.93 -5.06 -2.16
CA ASP A 73 1.70 -5.76 -1.15
C ASP A 73 1.16 -5.45 0.26
N ILE A 74 0.60 -4.24 0.46
CA ILE A 74 0.04 -3.81 1.74
C ILE A 74 -1.17 -2.88 1.54
N ILE A 75 -2.17 -3.03 2.41
CA ILE A 75 -3.25 -2.04 2.58
C ILE A 75 -3.22 -1.51 4.02
N ILE A 76 -3.08 -0.19 4.16
CA ILE A 76 -3.15 0.50 5.46
C ILE A 76 -4.48 1.22 5.56
N LEU A 77 -5.25 0.88 6.59
CA LEU A 77 -6.51 1.53 6.94
C LEU A 77 -6.31 2.56 8.03
N SER A 78 -6.73 3.79 7.75
CA SER A 78 -6.83 4.85 8.76
C SER A 78 -8.14 5.63 8.62
N SER A 79 -8.54 6.37 9.65
CA SER A 79 -9.81 7.12 9.59
C SER A 79 -9.83 8.07 8.38
N GLY A 80 -10.87 7.91 7.56
CA GLY A 80 -11.07 8.63 6.30
C GLY A 80 -10.06 8.36 5.18
N ARG A 81 -9.12 7.40 5.32
CA ARG A 81 -8.10 7.13 4.29
C ARG A 81 -7.78 5.64 4.12
N VAL A 82 -7.35 5.29 2.92
CA VAL A 82 -6.79 3.97 2.58
C VAL A 82 -5.51 4.17 1.79
N ILE A 83 -4.42 3.52 2.19
CA ILE A 83 -3.15 3.57 1.48
C ILE A 83 -2.86 2.20 0.92
N TYR A 84 -2.69 2.12 -0.39
CA TYR A 84 -2.21 0.94 -1.10
C TYR A 84 -0.70 1.08 -1.27
N VAL A 85 0.05 0.09 -0.81
CA VAL A 85 1.51 0.11 -0.85
C VAL A 85 2.01 -0.94 -1.84
N GLU A 86 2.97 -0.53 -2.65
CA GLU A 86 3.73 -1.38 -3.57
C GLU A 86 5.20 -1.33 -3.22
N VAL A 87 5.90 -2.46 -3.31
CA VAL A 87 7.35 -2.52 -3.20
C VAL A 87 7.95 -2.85 -4.56
N GLU A 88 8.66 -1.87 -5.11
CA GLU A 88 9.26 -1.96 -6.44
C GLU A 88 10.77 -1.82 -6.35
N LEU A 89 11.48 -2.87 -6.76
CA LEU A 89 12.94 -2.93 -6.71
C LEU A 89 13.58 -2.39 -8.00
N ALA A 90 12.81 -2.23 -9.07
CA ALA A 90 13.26 -1.66 -10.33
C ALA A 90 13.41 -0.12 -10.29
N PHE A 91 14.25 0.41 -11.17
CA PHE A 91 14.41 1.85 -11.35
C PHE A 91 13.21 2.46 -12.11
N LEU A 92 12.45 3.34 -11.44
CA LEU A 92 11.23 3.95 -12.00
C LEU A 92 11.45 5.31 -12.70
N ASP A 93 12.57 5.97 -12.39
CA ASP A 93 12.85 7.34 -12.81
C ASP A 93 13.53 7.48 -14.17
N LYS A 94 14.00 6.38 -14.78
CA LYS A 94 14.66 6.42 -16.09
C LYS A 94 13.90 5.57 -17.11
N GLY A 95 13.68 6.11 -18.30
CA GLY A 95 13.17 5.35 -19.45
C GLY A 95 11.73 4.86 -19.32
N LYS A 96 11.42 3.71 -19.92
CA LYS A 96 10.08 3.11 -19.91
C LYS A 96 9.79 2.43 -18.56
N LEU A 97 8.57 2.62 -18.03
CA LEU A 97 8.17 1.93 -16.80
C LEU A 97 8.20 0.40 -16.99
N PRO A 98 8.64 -0.38 -15.99
CA PRO A 98 8.62 -1.84 -16.05
C PRO A 98 7.20 -2.35 -16.36
N LYS A 99 7.09 -3.32 -17.26
CA LYS A 99 5.78 -3.84 -17.71
C LYS A 99 4.97 -4.42 -16.54
N GLN A 100 5.63 -5.04 -15.58
CA GLN A 100 4.97 -5.61 -14.39
C GLN A 100 4.46 -4.51 -13.45
N PHE A 101 5.29 -3.50 -13.15
CA PHE A 101 4.88 -2.32 -12.39
C PHE A 101 3.64 -1.65 -13.01
N VAL A 102 3.64 -1.44 -14.33
CA VAL A 102 2.50 -0.86 -15.05
C VAL A 102 1.24 -1.71 -14.87
N LYS A 103 1.33 -3.03 -15.03
CA LYS A 103 0.20 -3.94 -14.82
C LYS A 103 -0.34 -3.84 -13.39
N GLN A 104 0.54 -3.76 -12.39
CA GLN A 104 0.18 -3.67 -10.98
C GLN A 104 -0.54 -2.36 -10.67
N MET A 105 0.01 -1.23 -11.14
CA MET A 105 -0.61 0.08 -10.99
C MET A 105 -2.00 0.17 -11.65
N LYS A 106 -2.20 -0.45 -12.82
CA LYS A 106 -3.54 -0.55 -13.44
C LYS A 106 -4.52 -1.25 -12.49
N LYS A 107 -4.11 -2.38 -11.94
CA LYS A 107 -4.97 -3.18 -11.09
C LYS A 107 -5.30 -2.46 -9.78
N PHE A 108 -4.35 -1.73 -9.21
CA PHE A 108 -4.55 -0.86 -8.06
C PHE A 108 -5.59 0.22 -8.30
N THR A 109 -5.52 0.87 -9.45
CA THR A 109 -6.48 1.92 -9.82
C THR A 109 -7.86 1.33 -10.07
N LEU A 110 -7.96 0.18 -10.73
CA LEU A 110 -9.24 -0.54 -10.86
C LEU A 110 -9.82 -0.87 -9.48
N LEU A 111 -8.98 -1.37 -8.57
CA LEU A 111 -9.38 -1.71 -7.22
C LEU A 111 -9.88 -0.48 -6.45
N ALA A 112 -9.12 0.62 -6.49
CA ALA A 112 -9.50 1.84 -5.80
C ALA A 112 -10.78 2.46 -6.38
N ASN A 113 -10.95 2.42 -7.71
CA ASN A 113 -12.18 2.86 -8.37
C ASN A 113 -13.38 1.98 -7.99
N ASP A 114 -13.21 0.66 -7.94
CA ASP A 114 -14.27 -0.26 -7.51
C ASP A 114 -14.67 -0.02 -6.04
N ILE A 115 -13.69 0.30 -5.20
CA ILE A 115 -13.92 0.68 -3.79
C ILE A 115 -14.68 2.00 -3.70
N CYS A 116 -14.29 3.02 -4.48
CA CYS A 116 -14.87 4.36 -4.42
C CYS A 116 -16.22 4.46 -5.15
N GLY A 117 -16.47 3.66 -6.20
CA GLY A 117 -17.58 3.83 -7.14
C GLY A 117 -18.59 2.69 -7.22
N SER A 118 -18.32 1.48 -6.69
CA SER A 118 -19.24 0.35 -6.85
C SER A 118 -20.13 0.10 -5.62
N SER A 119 -21.33 -0.45 -5.83
CA SER A 119 -22.16 -1.04 -4.77
C SER A 119 -21.56 -2.37 -4.26
N LYS A 120 -21.88 -2.78 -3.02
CA LYS A 120 -21.36 -4.01 -2.37
C LYS A 120 -21.58 -5.26 -3.23
N LYS A 121 -22.74 -5.36 -3.90
CA LYS A 121 -23.17 -6.54 -4.70
C LYS A 121 -22.33 -6.76 -5.97
N ARG A 122 -21.93 -5.69 -6.66
CA ARG A 122 -21.24 -5.75 -7.97
C ARG A 122 -19.80 -6.28 -7.85
N ILE A 123 -19.14 -5.99 -6.74
CA ILE A 123 -17.80 -6.52 -6.43
C ILE A 123 -17.88 -8.02 -6.17
N THR A 124 -18.77 -8.49 -5.29
CA THR A 124 -18.89 -9.92 -4.98
C THR A 124 -19.12 -10.81 -6.22
N LYS A 125 -19.90 -10.35 -7.19
CA LYS A 125 -20.21 -11.09 -8.43
C LYS A 125 -19.01 -11.16 -9.40
N LYS A 126 -18.33 -10.04 -9.64
CA LYS A 126 -17.08 -10.00 -10.43
C LYS A 126 -15.98 -10.90 -9.87
N PHE A 127 -15.92 -11.04 -8.55
CA PHE A 127 -14.92 -11.86 -7.87
C PHE A 127 -15.27 -13.35 -7.86
N SER A 128 -16.55 -13.73 -7.84
CA SER A 128 -16.99 -15.14 -7.85
C SER A 128 -16.94 -15.78 -9.24
N GLU A 129 -17.10 -14.99 -10.30
CA GLU A 129 -17.22 -15.54 -11.68
C GLU A 129 -15.86 -15.79 -12.36
N HIS A 130 -14.74 -15.30 -11.79
CA HIS A 130 -13.46 -15.31 -12.50
C HIS A 130 -12.26 -15.87 -11.73
N TYR A 131 -12.37 -16.12 -10.41
CA TYR A 131 -11.19 -16.46 -9.60
C TYR A 131 -11.53 -17.38 -8.41
N GLU A 132 -10.70 -18.40 -8.15
CA GLU A 132 -10.76 -19.25 -6.96
C GLU A 132 -9.66 -18.83 -5.97
N PHE A 133 -10.00 -18.26 -4.81
CA PHE A 133 -9.01 -17.96 -3.77
C PHE A 133 -9.55 -18.15 -2.36
N ARG A 134 -8.81 -18.86 -1.48
CA ARG A 134 -9.08 -18.98 -0.04
C ARG A 134 -9.01 -17.64 0.72
N GLY A 135 -8.36 -16.61 0.15
CA GLY A 135 -8.32 -15.24 0.69
C GLY A 135 -9.57 -14.41 0.44
N GLN A 136 -10.51 -14.86 -0.40
CA GLN A 136 -11.68 -14.09 -0.81
C GLN A 136 -12.56 -13.64 0.37
N GLN A 137 -12.76 -14.47 1.39
CA GLN A 137 -13.58 -14.09 2.53
C GLN A 137 -12.92 -12.96 3.34
N LYS A 138 -11.59 -13.01 3.53
CA LYS A 138 -10.82 -11.98 4.22
C LYS A 138 -10.78 -10.68 3.41
N LEU A 139 -10.58 -10.79 2.10
CA LEU A 139 -10.62 -9.68 1.16
C LEU A 139 -12.03 -9.02 1.14
N ARG A 140 -13.10 -9.83 1.09
CA ARG A 140 -14.50 -9.36 1.19
C ARG A 140 -14.76 -8.63 2.51
N SER A 141 -14.26 -9.14 3.63
CA SER A 141 -14.37 -8.50 4.94
C SER A 141 -13.63 -7.16 4.97
N LEU A 142 -12.39 -7.12 4.46
CA LEU A 142 -11.61 -5.90 4.32
C LEU A 142 -12.33 -4.86 3.45
N TYR A 143 -12.83 -5.27 2.28
CA TYR A 143 -13.59 -4.36 1.41
C TYR A 143 -14.89 -3.89 2.02
N ALA A 144 -15.61 -4.76 2.73
CA ALA A 144 -16.80 -4.35 3.47
C ALA A 144 -16.46 -3.27 4.50
N LYS A 145 -15.33 -3.40 5.22
CA LYS A 145 -14.85 -2.36 6.14
C LYS A 145 -14.46 -1.07 5.42
N ILE A 146 -13.72 -1.16 4.30
CA ILE A 146 -13.34 0.02 3.52
C ILE A 146 -14.58 0.76 3.01
N LYS A 147 -15.65 0.05 2.63
CA LYS A 147 -16.90 0.67 2.16
C LYS A 147 -17.80 1.23 3.27
N LYS A 148 -17.70 0.71 4.50
CA LYS A 148 -18.48 1.22 5.64
C LYS A 148 -18.13 2.68 5.99
N GLU A 149 -16.93 3.13 5.65
CA GLU A 149 -16.46 4.49 5.94
C GLU A 149 -15.87 5.08 4.65
N LYS A 150 -16.35 6.26 4.22
CA LYS A 150 -15.79 6.90 3.02
C LYS A 150 -14.31 7.22 3.25
N ARG A 151 -13.44 6.55 2.49
CA ARG A 151 -11.98 6.68 2.60
C ARG A 151 -11.40 7.24 1.32
N LYS A 152 -10.55 8.26 1.45
CA LYS A 152 -9.76 8.79 0.34
C LYS A 152 -8.58 7.85 0.06
N PRO A 153 -8.40 7.41 -1.20
CA PRO A 153 -7.31 6.50 -1.56
C PRO A 153 -5.98 7.23 -1.82
N TYR A 154 -4.89 6.55 -1.46
CA TYR A 154 -3.50 6.98 -1.62
C TYR A 154 -2.66 5.80 -2.13
N PHE A 155 -1.65 6.08 -2.95
CA PHE A 155 -0.67 5.10 -3.40
C PHE A 155 0.69 5.39 -2.79
N LEU A 156 1.37 4.39 -2.26
CA LEU A 156 2.72 4.52 -1.74
C LEU A 156 3.62 3.49 -2.42
N VAL A 157 4.73 3.94 -3.00
CA VAL A 157 5.75 3.04 -3.56
C VAL A 157 6.95 3.03 -2.63
N ILE A 158 7.36 1.86 -2.17
CA ILE A 158 8.63 1.64 -1.48
C ILE A 158 9.62 1.12 -2.51
N SER A 159 10.79 1.74 -2.62
CA SER A 159 11.83 1.24 -3.52
C SER A 159 13.11 0.83 -2.83
N ASN A 160 13.83 -0.09 -3.45
CA ASN A 160 15.24 -0.28 -3.16
C ASN A 160 16.02 0.89 -3.77
N SER A 161 16.91 1.53 -3.01
CA SER A 161 17.64 2.70 -3.51
C SER A 161 19.11 2.60 -3.17
N ILE A 162 19.79 1.59 -3.67
CA ILE A 162 21.25 1.58 -3.59
C ILE A 162 21.83 2.77 -4.39
N MET A 163 21.09 3.38 -5.34
CA MET A 163 21.70 4.38 -6.24
C MET A 163 21.03 5.76 -6.43
N LYS A 164 19.69 5.96 -6.48
CA LYS A 164 19.10 7.33 -6.56
C LYS A 164 17.69 7.42 -5.95
N ASN A 165 17.33 8.59 -5.44
CA ASN A 165 15.95 8.89 -5.03
C ASN A 165 15.04 9.01 -6.25
N VAL A 166 13.80 8.50 -6.15
CA VAL A 166 12.77 8.68 -7.18
C VAL A 166 12.07 10.02 -6.93
N ASN A 167 11.91 10.84 -7.96
CA ASN A 167 11.09 12.04 -7.88
C ASN A 167 9.59 11.65 -7.93
N ALA A 168 8.93 11.68 -6.78
CA ALA A 168 7.51 11.31 -6.66
C ALA A 168 6.60 12.11 -7.62
N SER A 169 6.85 13.41 -7.79
CA SER A 169 6.06 14.27 -8.68
C SER A 169 6.26 13.90 -10.16
N TYR A 170 7.49 13.57 -10.56
CA TYR A 170 7.77 13.07 -11.89
C TYR A 170 7.08 11.72 -12.14
N LEU A 171 7.19 10.78 -11.20
CA LEU A 171 6.55 9.47 -11.29
C LEU A 171 5.02 9.60 -11.35
N GLN A 172 4.42 10.48 -10.54
CA GLN A 172 2.97 10.72 -10.60
C GLN A 172 2.55 11.27 -11.96
N LYS A 173 3.28 12.24 -12.54
CA LYS A 173 2.99 12.76 -13.88
C LYS A 173 3.01 11.65 -14.93
N LYS A 174 4.03 10.79 -14.88
CA LYS A 174 4.21 9.66 -15.80
C LYS A 174 3.10 8.63 -15.68
N LEU A 175 2.72 8.26 -14.45
CA LEU A 175 1.63 7.33 -14.17
C LEU A 175 0.27 7.91 -14.56
N THR A 176 0.05 9.21 -14.34
CA THR A 176 -1.17 9.92 -14.75
C THR A 176 -1.28 9.96 -16.27
N HIS A 177 -0.20 10.33 -16.98
CA HIS A 177 -0.17 10.37 -18.44
C HIS A 177 -0.42 8.99 -19.07
N ALA A 178 0.09 7.93 -18.44
CA ALA A 178 -0.16 6.55 -18.86
C ALA A 178 -1.57 6.01 -18.48
N GLY A 179 -2.43 6.84 -17.87
CA GLY A 179 -3.77 6.43 -17.42
C GLY A 179 -3.76 5.41 -16.29
N LEU A 180 -2.68 5.34 -15.52
CA LEU A 180 -2.45 4.32 -14.49
C LEU A 180 -2.89 4.77 -13.11
N ILE A 181 -2.97 6.07 -12.87
CA ILE A 181 -3.47 6.68 -11.65
C ILE A 181 -4.34 7.86 -12.07
N ALA A 182 -5.51 8.03 -11.45
CA ALA A 182 -6.34 9.21 -11.71
C ALA A 182 -5.77 10.47 -11.00
N LYS A 183 -6.01 11.65 -11.59
CA LYS A 183 -5.45 12.94 -11.13
C LYS A 183 -5.76 13.26 -9.66
N ASN A 184 -6.81 12.69 -9.09
CA ASN A 184 -7.27 12.92 -7.72
C ASN A 184 -6.61 12.01 -6.66
N PHE A 185 -5.73 11.10 -7.06
CA PHE A 185 -4.94 10.27 -6.15
C PHE A 185 -3.58 10.91 -5.90
N SER A 186 -3.07 10.84 -4.66
CA SER A 186 -1.69 11.21 -4.38
C SER A 186 -0.81 9.97 -4.38
N LEU A 187 0.30 10.07 -5.11
CA LEU A 187 1.40 9.13 -5.03
C LEU A 187 2.37 9.57 -3.93
N GLY A 188 2.78 8.65 -3.09
CA GLY A 188 3.87 8.77 -2.14
C GLY A 188 5.00 7.86 -2.58
N TRP A 189 6.23 8.25 -2.25
CA TRP A 189 7.39 7.42 -2.47
C TRP A 189 8.33 7.43 -1.26
N ILE A 190 8.96 6.31 -0.99
CA ILE A 190 9.98 6.17 0.06
C ILE A 190 10.95 5.07 -0.32
N ASN A 191 12.20 5.14 0.14
CA ASN A 191 13.17 4.09 -0.11
C ASN A 191 13.80 3.49 1.14
N PHE A 192 14.41 2.32 0.99
CA PHE A 192 15.08 1.64 2.10
C PHE A 192 16.22 2.47 2.72
N ASN A 193 16.90 3.34 1.97
CA ASN A 193 17.92 4.23 2.58
C ASN A 193 17.31 5.24 3.56
N LYS A 194 16.18 5.85 3.21
CA LYS A 194 15.44 6.78 4.07
C LYS A 194 14.86 6.05 5.26
N ILE A 195 14.32 4.83 5.05
CA ILE A 195 13.77 3.98 6.12
C ILE A 195 14.88 3.53 7.08
N ASN A 196 16.07 3.20 6.59
CA ASN A 196 17.22 2.79 7.42
C ASN A 196 17.64 3.89 8.40
N LYS A 197 17.49 5.17 8.01
CA LYS A 197 17.80 6.33 8.85
C LYS A 197 16.71 6.61 9.91
N MET A 198 15.59 5.90 9.89
CA MET A 198 14.51 6.11 10.85
C MET A 198 14.75 5.39 12.18
N LYS A 199 14.51 6.12 13.28
CA LYS A 199 14.63 5.58 14.64
C LYS A 199 13.74 4.35 14.82
N GLY A 200 14.38 3.20 15.10
CA GLY A 200 13.73 1.93 15.36
C GLY A 200 13.49 1.04 14.13
N LEU A 201 13.96 1.42 12.94
CA LEU A 201 13.80 0.62 11.71
C LEU A 201 15.13 0.19 11.07
N SER A 202 16.26 0.76 11.50
CA SER A 202 17.58 0.45 10.92
C SER A 202 17.92 -1.04 10.97
N LYS A 203 17.69 -1.73 12.10
CA LYS A 203 18.01 -3.17 12.24
C LYS A 203 17.25 -4.02 11.23
N VAL A 204 15.97 -3.72 11.04
CA VAL A 204 15.09 -4.44 10.11
C VAL A 204 15.53 -4.21 8.66
N ILE A 205 15.87 -2.96 8.32
CA ILE A 205 16.37 -2.65 6.97
C ILE A 205 17.74 -3.28 6.71
N LYS A 206 18.63 -3.36 7.71
CA LYS A 206 19.91 -4.08 7.56
C LYS A 206 19.67 -5.57 7.23
N THR A 207 18.75 -6.22 7.92
CA THR A 207 18.36 -7.61 7.62
C THR A 207 17.75 -7.76 6.23
N ILE A 208 16.83 -6.88 5.85
CA ILE A 208 16.25 -6.86 4.50
C ILE A 208 17.34 -6.68 3.43
N ASN A 209 18.25 -5.72 3.63
CA ASN A 209 19.32 -5.46 2.68
C ASN A 209 20.33 -6.61 2.58
N PHE A 210 20.56 -7.34 3.67
CA PHE A 210 21.37 -8.56 3.66
C PHE A 210 20.69 -9.63 2.79
N ASN A 211 19.41 -9.92 3.06
CA ASN A 211 18.61 -10.89 2.31
C ASN A 211 18.38 -10.54 0.82
N LEU A 212 18.61 -9.28 0.43
CA LEU A 212 18.50 -8.81 -0.95
C LEU A 212 19.83 -8.82 -1.72
N ARG A 213 20.95 -9.08 -1.04
CA ARG A 213 22.30 -9.16 -1.64
C ARG A 213 22.70 -10.59 -2.01
N ASP A 214 22.07 -11.58 -1.39
CA ASP A 214 22.17 -12.99 -1.72
C ASP A 214 21.15 -13.38 -2.81
#